data_AF-F2NXE5-F1
#
_entry.id   AF-F2NXE5-F1
#
_cell.length_a   1.000
_cell.length_b   1.000
_cell.length_c   1.000
_cell.angle_alpha   90.00
_cell.angle_beta   90.00
_cell.angle_gamma   90.00
#
_symmetry.space_group_name_H-M   'P 1'
#
loop_
_entity.id
_entity.type
_entity.pdbx_description
1 polymer ?
#
loop_
_entity_poly.entity_id
_entity_poly.type
_entity_poly.pdbx_seq_one_letter_code
_entity_poly.pdbx_strand_id
1 'polypeptide(L)'
;MIKQIDQQTPFEQHLRKQNLSENTVTSYLWTIKYYTENYEDFSKENLLAYKGWLLEYFKPKTVNLRIQAINKYLAFTGKDKMQLKQVKVQQKNFLENVISNADYQYFKAQLKADGNIEWYFVVWFLGATGARVSELTQIKVEHVNIGWFDLYSKGGKLRRLYIPKLLREEAQAWLKSIDRTFGYVFLNRFGERITTRGIATQLKTYAAKYGISTKVVYPHSFRHRYAKNFLEKFNDISLLADLMGHESIETTRIYLRRTASEQQEIVDQIVTW
;
A
#
# COMPACT_ATOMS: atom_id res chain seq x y z
N MET A 1 11.94 27.70 -27.26
CA MET A 1 12.64 26.43 -27.58
C MET A 1 11.69 25.28 -27.34
N ILE A 2 11.42 24.52 -28.40
CA ILE A 2 10.39 23.50 -28.48
C ILE A 2 10.97 22.17 -27.97
N LYS A 3 10.22 21.52 -27.06
CA LYS A 3 10.27 20.14 -26.54
C LYS A 3 11.40 19.24 -27.07
N GLN A 4 12.31 18.83 -26.18
CA GLN A 4 13.04 17.56 -26.32
C GLN A 4 12.01 16.42 -26.36
N ILE A 5 11.92 15.75 -27.51
CA ILE A 5 11.21 14.48 -27.64
C ILE A 5 12.09 13.46 -26.91
N ASP A 6 11.68 13.10 -25.69
CA ASP A 6 12.30 12.06 -24.87
C ASP A 6 12.19 10.72 -25.63
N GLN A 7 13.23 10.34 -26.37
CA GLN A 7 13.23 9.12 -27.16
C GLN A 7 13.29 7.92 -26.21
N GLN A 8 12.14 7.31 -25.97
CA GLN A 8 12.03 6.08 -25.18
C GLN A 8 12.89 4.97 -25.77
N THR A 9 13.71 4.33 -24.92
CA THR A 9 14.57 3.21 -25.34
C THR A 9 13.73 2.02 -25.85
N PRO A 10 14.24 1.17 -26.75
CA PRO A 10 13.53 -0.03 -27.22
C PRO A 10 13.07 -0.95 -26.07
N PHE A 11 13.87 -1.03 -25.00
CA PHE A 11 13.51 -1.79 -23.81
C PHE A 11 12.36 -1.16 -23.02
N GLU A 12 12.32 0.17 -22.89
CA GLU A 12 11.20 0.86 -22.26
C GLU A 12 9.88 0.59 -23.00
N GLN A 13 9.90 0.69 -24.33
CA GLN A 13 8.71 0.39 -25.14
C GLN A 13 8.25 -1.06 -24.95
N HIS A 14 9.20 -2.00 -24.90
CA HIS A 14 8.93 -3.41 -24.63
C HIS A 14 8.28 -3.61 -23.24
N LEU A 15 8.77 -2.95 -22.20
CA LEU A 15 8.18 -3.03 -20.85
C LEU A 15 6.76 -2.45 -20.80
N ARG A 16 6.52 -1.32 -21.47
CA ARG A 16 5.20 -0.66 -21.50
C ARG A 16 4.14 -1.51 -22.20
N LYS A 17 4.52 -2.24 -23.26
CA LYS A 17 3.64 -3.20 -23.94
C LYS A 17 3.19 -4.37 -23.06
N GLN A 18 3.88 -4.64 -21.94
CA GLN A 18 3.54 -5.72 -21.01
C GLN A 18 2.56 -5.32 -19.90
N ASN A 19 1.89 -4.16 -19.98
CA ASN A 19 0.92 -3.68 -18.98
C ASN A 19 1.48 -3.60 -17.54
N LEU A 20 2.80 -3.38 -17.42
CA LEU A 20 3.46 -3.14 -16.14
C LEU A 20 3.02 -1.78 -15.58
N SER A 21 3.02 -1.62 -14.25
CA SER A 21 2.77 -0.29 -13.65
C SER A 21 3.94 0.64 -13.91
N GLU A 22 3.67 1.94 -14.05
CA GLU A 22 4.70 2.97 -14.23
C GLU A 22 5.85 2.85 -13.21
N ASN A 23 5.53 2.68 -11.93
CA ASN A 23 6.56 2.49 -10.89
C ASN A 23 7.46 1.28 -11.16
N THR A 24 6.92 0.20 -11.71
CA THR A 24 7.69 -1.01 -12.08
C THR A 24 8.59 -0.71 -13.27
N VAL A 25 8.06 -0.03 -14.30
CA VAL A 25 8.82 0.39 -15.48
C VAL A 25 9.98 1.29 -15.05
N THR A 26 9.71 2.34 -14.26
CA THR A 26 10.74 3.24 -13.72
C THR A 26 11.79 2.48 -12.92
N SER A 27 11.38 1.56 -12.03
CA SER A 27 12.32 0.75 -11.25
C SER A 27 13.18 -0.14 -12.13
N TYR A 28 12.64 -0.70 -13.21
CA TYR A 28 13.37 -1.56 -14.12
C TYR A 28 14.37 -0.77 -14.94
N LEU A 29 13.94 0.35 -15.53
CA LEU A 29 14.83 1.23 -16.31
C LEU A 29 15.98 1.75 -15.46
N TRP A 30 15.70 2.20 -14.23
CA TRP A 30 16.74 2.60 -13.29
C TRP A 30 17.72 1.46 -13.01
N THR A 31 17.23 0.23 -12.85
CA THR A 31 18.07 -0.95 -12.58
C THR A 31 19.00 -1.24 -13.74
N ILE A 32 18.49 -1.20 -14.98
CA ILE A 32 19.31 -1.44 -16.17
C ILE A 32 20.33 -0.32 -16.35
N LYS A 33 19.91 0.94 -16.22
CA LYS A 33 20.80 2.09 -16.30
C LYS A 33 21.95 1.97 -15.30
N TYR A 34 21.64 1.71 -14.04
CA TYR A 34 22.66 1.52 -13.00
C TYR A 34 23.61 0.38 -13.37
N TYR A 35 23.09 -0.75 -13.82
CA TYR A 35 23.94 -1.88 -14.21
C TYR A 35 24.88 -1.51 -15.35
N THR A 36 24.38 -0.93 -16.44
CA THR A 36 25.18 -0.57 -17.61
C THR A 36 26.20 0.55 -17.34
N GLU A 37 25.98 1.39 -16.32
CA GLU A 37 26.94 2.42 -15.91
C GLU A 37 28.07 1.88 -15.03
N ASN A 38 27.89 0.71 -14.39
CA ASN A 38 28.82 0.17 -13.40
C ASN A 38 29.44 -1.18 -13.78
N TYR A 39 28.94 -1.83 -14.83
CA TYR A 39 29.41 -3.12 -15.32
C TYR A 39 29.56 -3.06 -16.83
N GLU A 40 30.69 -3.54 -17.35
CA GLU A 40 31.03 -3.45 -18.77
C GLU A 40 30.09 -4.30 -19.64
N ASP A 41 29.65 -5.45 -19.12
CA ASP A 41 28.82 -6.39 -19.86
C ASP A 41 27.85 -7.19 -18.98
N PHE A 42 27.05 -8.03 -19.64
CA PHE A 42 26.14 -8.97 -19.01
C PHE A 42 26.75 -10.38 -18.94
N SER A 43 28.05 -10.48 -18.62
CA SER A 43 28.71 -11.76 -18.32
C SER A 43 28.17 -12.38 -17.03
N LYS A 44 28.38 -13.68 -16.86
CA LYS A 44 27.92 -14.40 -15.66
C LYS A 44 28.60 -13.86 -14.40
N GLU A 45 29.87 -13.51 -14.53
CA GLU A 45 30.71 -12.94 -13.48
C GLU A 45 30.14 -11.59 -13.02
N ASN A 46 29.87 -10.67 -13.94
CA ASN A 46 29.31 -9.34 -13.62
C ASN A 46 27.88 -9.42 -13.07
N LEU A 47 27.05 -10.31 -13.62
CA LEU A 47 25.69 -10.55 -13.10
C LEU A 47 25.70 -11.07 -11.66
N LEU A 48 26.65 -11.95 -11.31
CA LEU A 48 26.81 -12.45 -9.95
C LEU A 48 27.40 -11.40 -9.01
N ALA A 49 28.38 -10.60 -9.47
CA ALA A 49 28.93 -9.48 -8.71
C ALA A 49 27.84 -8.46 -8.37
N TYR A 50 27.01 -8.07 -9.36
CA TYR A 50 25.87 -7.20 -9.15
C TYR A 50 24.87 -7.77 -8.15
N LYS A 51 24.56 -9.07 -8.26
CA LYS A 51 23.69 -9.73 -7.28
C LYS A 51 24.30 -9.72 -5.87
N GLY A 52 25.60 -9.90 -5.74
CA GLY A 52 26.33 -9.80 -4.48
C GLY A 52 26.19 -8.41 -3.85
N TRP A 53 26.47 -7.37 -4.63
CA TRP A 53 26.27 -5.98 -4.21
C TRP A 53 24.81 -5.70 -3.81
N LEU A 54 23.83 -6.22 -4.56
CA LEU A 54 22.42 -6.07 -4.19
C LEU A 54 22.11 -6.69 -2.82
N LEU A 55 22.67 -7.87 -2.52
CA LEU A 55 22.47 -8.56 -1.25
C LEU A 55 23.10 -7.83 -0.07
N GLU A 56 24.20 -7.11 -0.30
CA GLU A 56 24.90 -6.36 0.73
C GLU A 56 24.14 -5.09 1.14
N TYR A 57 23.57 -4.36 0.18
CA TYR A 57 23.00 -3.03 0.43
C TYR A 57 21.47 -2.98 0.47
N PHE A 58 20.76 -4.02 0.01
CA PHE A 58 19.31 -3.98 -0.13
C PHE A 58 18.60 -5.16 0.53
N LYS A 59 17.37 -4.89 0.98
CA LYS A 59 16.48 -5.94 1.50
C LYS A 59 16.13 -6.95 0.40
N PRO A 60 15.96 -8.25 0.71
CA PRO A 60 15.74 -9.30 -0.29
C PRO A 60 14.59 -9.04 -1.28
N LYS A 61 13.52 -8.35 -0.85
CA LYS A 61 12.41 -7.97 -1.74
C LYS A 61 12.84 -6.99 -2.84
N THR A 62 13.66 -6.01 -2.49
CA THR A 62 14.25 -5.05 -3.44
C THR A 62 15.24 -5.75 -4.35
N VAL A 63 16.06 -6.66 -3.81
CA VAL A 63 16.98 -7.50 -4.59
C VAL A 63 16.22 -8.28 -5.66
N ASN A 64 15.13 -8.96 -5.29
CA ASN A 64 14.32 -9.73 -6.22
C ASN A 64 13.65 -8.88 -7.30
N LEU A 65 13.19 -7.66 -6.98
CA LEU A 65 12.65 -6.72 -7.96
C LEU A 65 13.71 -6.33 -9.00
N ARG A 66 14.95 -6.05 -8.56
CA ARG A 66 16.06 -5.69 -9.45
C ARG A 66 16.57 -6.88 -10.26
N ILE A 67 16.64 -8.07 -9.67
CA ILE A 67 16.90 -9.33 -10.40
C ILE A 67 15.85 -9.54 -11.48
N GLN A 68 14.57 -9.26 -11.19
CA GLN A 68 13.51 -9.39 -12.18
C GLN A 68 13.67 -8.41 -13.34
N ALA A 69 14.11 -7.18 -13.08
CA ALA A 69 14.44 -6.20 -14.12
C ALA A 69 15.56 -6.70 -15.02
N ILE A 70 16.68 -7.18 -14.43
CA ILE A 70 17.81 -7.75 -15.16
C ILE A 70 17.37 -8.94 -16.01
N ASN A 71 16.61 -9.88 -15.44
CA ASN A 71 16.14 -11.06 -16.17
C ASN A 71 15.22 -10.69 -17.34
N LYS A 72 14.36 -9.68 -17.18
CA LYS A 72 13.52 -9.14 -18.27
C LYS A 72 14.35 -8.51 -19.38
N TYR A 73 15.44 -7.83 -19.03
CA TYR A 73 16.37 -7.25 -20.00
C TYR A 73 17.20 -8.32 -20.73
N LEU A 74 17.68 -9.34 -20.01
CA LEU A 74 18.37 -10.48 -20.59
C LEU A 74 17.47 -11.21 -21.60
N ALA A 75 16.20 -11.44 -21.25
CA ALA A 75 15.22 -12.01 -22.17
C ALA A 75 15.01 -11.14 -23.42
N PHE A 76 14.86 -9.82 -23.23
CA PHE A 76 14.71 -8.87 -24.33
C PHE A 76 15.91 -8.87 -25.29
N THR A 77 17.12 -9.11 -24.78
CA THR A 77 18.35 -9.17 -25.57
C THR A 77 18.72 -10.58 -26.06
N GLY A 78 17.85 -11.59 -25.85
CA GLY A 78 18.07 -12.97 -26.28
C GLY A 78 19.07 -13.78 -25.43
N LYS A 79 19.37 -13.31 -24.21
CA LYS A 79 20.29 -13.93 -23.24
C LYS A 79 19.57 -14.67 -22.11
N ASP A 80 18.41 -15.28 -22.38
CA ASP A 80 17.56 -15.95 -21.37
C ASP A 80 18.29 -16.99 -20.51
N LYS A 81 19.31 -17.65 -21.05
CA LYS A 81 20.10 -18.67 -20.33
C LYS A 81 20.95 -18.09 -19.19
N MET A 82 21.13 -16.77 -19.13
CA MET A 82 21.93 -16.07 -18.12
C MET A 82 21.09 -15.50 -16.95
N GLN A 83 19.80 -15.83 -16.88
CA GLN A 83 18.91 -15.31 -15.84
C GLN A 83 19.38 -15.65 -14.42
N LEU A 84 19.33 -14.65 -13.55
CA LEU A 84 19.67 -14.75 -12.15
C LEU A 84 18.53 -15.39 -11.35
N LYS A 85 18.87 -16.34 -10.47
CA LYS A 85 17.92 -16.90 -9.51
C LYS A 85 17.55 -15.87 -8.46
N GLN A 86 16.26 -15.77 -8.14
CA GLN A 86 15.77 -14.95 -7.04
C GLN A 86 16.27 -15.47 -5.69
N VAL A 87 16.38 -14.56 -4.74
CA VAL A 87 16.70 -14.83 -3.34
C VAL A 87 15.44 -15.33 -2.65
N LYS A 88 15.54 -16.43 -1.91
CA LYS A 88 14.42 -16.93 -1.10
C LYS A 88 14.11 -15.92 0.01
N VAL A 89 12.86 -15.49 0.11
CA VAL A 89 12.40 -14.59 1.17
C VAL A 89 11.40 -15.34 2.02
N GLN A 90 11.74 -15.55 3.30
CA GLN A 90 10.75 -16.05 4.24
C GLN A 90 9.74 -14.94 4.52
N GLN A 91 8.45 -15.24 4.37
CA GLN A 91 7.42 -14.30 4.77
C GLN A 91 7.42 -14.19 6.29
N LYS A 92 7.47 -12.97 6.84
CA LYS A 92 7.30 -12.77 8.28
C LYS A 92 5.93 -13.27 8.69
N ASN A 93 5.88 -14.01 9.80
CA ASN A 93 4.66 -14.63 10.33
C ASN A 93 3.78 -13.69 11.16
N PHE A 94 4.10 -12.40 11.25
CA PHE A 94 3.37 -11.47 12.11
C PHE A 94 3.29 -10.08 11.50
N LEU A 95 2.28 -9.33 11.93
CA LEU A 95 2.11 -7.92 11.59
C LEU A 95 2.97 -7.07 12.51
N GLU A 96 3.94 -6.37 11.95
CA GLU A 96 4.72 -5.37 12.68
C GLU A 96 4.05 -3.99 12.57
N ASN A 97 4.13 -3.21 13.65
CA ASN A 97 3.76 -1.80 13.69
C ASN A 97 2.29 -1.47 13.38
N VAL A 98 1.36 -2.27 13.87
CA VAL A 98 -0.09 -1.95 13.78
C VAL A 98 -0.48 -1.09 14.97
N ILE A 99 -1.18 0.03 14.71
CA ILE A 99 -1.71 0.93 15.74
C ILE A 99 -2.72 0.20 16.62
N SER A 100 -2.66 0.37 17.94
CA SER A 100 -3.64 -0.21 18.87
C SER A 100 -5.04 0.42 18.65
N ASN A 101 -6.12 -0.22 19.10
CA ASN A 101 -7.44 0.41 19.01
C ASN A 101 -7.52 1.65 19.92
N ALA A 102 -6.89 1.60 21.09
CA ALA A 102 -6.79 2.74 22.01
C ALA A 102 -6.05 3.92 21.36
N ASP A 103 -4.85 3.68 20.79
CA ASP A 103 -4.09 4.73 20.10
C ASP A 103 -4.84 5.27 18.89
N TYR A 104 -5.57 4.43 18.15
CA TYR A 104 -6.40 4.87 17.03
C TYR A 104 -7.49 5.85 17.48
N GLN A 105 -8.23 5.51 18.55
CA GLN A 105 -9.28 6.39 19.08
C GLN A 105 -8.68 7.67 19.65
N TYR A 106 -7.59 7.57 20.41
CA TYR A 106 -6.87 8.71 20.97
C TYR A 106 -6.36 9.64 19.86
N PHE A 107 -5.67 9.11 18.86
CA PHE A 107 -5.15 9.88 17.72
C PHE A 107 -6.26 10.64 17.00
N LYS A 108 -7.37 9.96 16.72
CA LYS A 108 -8.54 10.55 16.08
C LYS A 108 -9.14 11.66 16.97
N ALA A 109 -9.30 11.41 18.27
CA ALA A 109 -9.85 12.40 19.20
C ALA A 109 -8.98 13.66 19.29
N GLN A 110 -7.65 13.52 19.39
CA GLN A 110 -6.71 14.64 19.43
C GLN A 110 -6.77 15.48 18.14
N LEU A 111 -6.83 14.84 16.97
CA LEU A 111 -7.01 15.56 15.70
C LEU A 111 -8.28 16.41 15.69
N LYS A 112 -9.39 15.88 16.22
CA LYS A 112 -10.65 16.62 16.32
C LYS A 112 -10.57 17.77 17.32
N ALA A 113 -9.96 17.54 18.49
CA ALA A 113 -9.79 18.55 19.54
C ALA A 113 -8.95 19.74 19.06
N ASP A 114 -7.89 19.48 18.30
CA ASP A 114 -7.00 20.51 17.74
C ASP A 114 -7.56 21.20 16.48
N GLY A 115 -8.81 20.93 16.11
CA GLY A 115 -9.44 21.50 14.91
C GLY A 115 -8.91 20.95 13.58
N ASN A 116 -8.10 19.88 13.58
CA ASN A 116 -7.58 19.23 12.38
C ASN A 116 -8.62 18.27 11.77
N ILE A 117 -9.81 18.80 11.46
CA ILE A 117 -10.99 18.02 11.07
C ILE A 117 -10.78 17.20 9.80
N GLU A 118 -10.09 17.75 8.79
CA GLU A 118 -9.77 17.00 7.57
C GLU A 118 -8.94 15.74 7.90
N TRP A 119 -7.95 15.86 8.78
CA TRP A 119 -7.10 14.75 9.19
C TRP A 119 -7.81 13.75 10.10
N TYR A 120 -8.75 14.23 10.93
CA TYR A 120 -9.70 13.37 11.62
C TYR A 120 -10.44 12.46 10.64
N PHE A 121 -10.96 13.01 9.54
CA PHE A 121 -11.63 12.21 8.51
C PHE A 121 -10.66 11.32 7.72
N VAL A 122 -9.44 11.77 7.39
CA VAL A 122 -8.41 10.91 6.77
C VAL A 122 -8.20 9.63 7.60
N VAL A 123 -8.01 9.78 8.91
CA VAL A 123 -7.81 8.66 9.84
C VAL A 123 -9.06 7.79 9.95
N TRP A 124 -10.24 8.41 10.03
CA TRP A 124 -11.49 7.67 10.14
C TRP A 124 -11.79 6.85 8.90
N PHE A 125 -11.67 7.42 7.70
CA PHE A 125 -11.84 6.70 6.44
C PHE A 125 -10.87 5.52 6.32
N LEU A 126 -9.58 5.72 6.61
CA LEU A 126 -8.58 4.63 6.57
C LEU A 126 -8.93 3.49 7.54
N GLY A 127 -9.35 3.81 8.76
CA GLY A 127 -9.66 2.84 9.80
C GLY A 127 -11.04 2.18 9.67
N ALA A 128 -11.99 2.78 8.93
CA ALA A 128 -13.37 2.31 8.84
C ALA A 128 -13.75 1.69 7.49
N THR A 129 -13.00 1.99 6.42
CA THR A 129 -13.27 1.44 5.07
C THR A 129 -12.24 0.42 4.62
N GLY A 130 -11.09 0.36 5.32
CA GLY A 130 -9.96 -0.44 4.89
C GLY A 130 -9.30 0.05 3.60
N ALA A 131 -9.60 1.24 3.07
CA ALA A 131 -9.01 1.77 1.82
C ALA A 131 -7.47 1.71 1.79
N ARG A 132 -6.89 1.44 0.63
CA ARG A 132 -5.47 1.79 0.39
C ARG A 132 -5.35 3.31 0.33
N VAL A 133 -4.18 3.87 0.68
CA VAL A 133 -3.97 5.33 0.62
C VAL A 133 -4.19 5.90 -0.78
N SER A 134 -3.82 5.16 -1.84
CA SER A 134 -4.07 5.55 -3.22
C SER A 134 -5.55 5.58 -3.58
N GLU A 135 -6.37 4.76 -2.92
CA GLU A 135 -7.82 4.71 -3.10
C GLU A 135 -8.47 5.86 -2.31
N LEU A 136 -8.01 6.10 -1.07
CA LEU A 136 -8.43 7.23 -0.24
C LEU A 136 -8.29 8.56 -0.98
N THR A 137 -7.15 8.80 -1.63
CA THR A 137 -6.90 10.06 -2.38
C THR A 137 -7.87 10.27 -3.55
N GLN A 138 -8.57 9.22 -4.00
CA GLN A 138 -9.50 9.27 -5.13
C GLN A 138 -10.97 9.39 -4.69
N ILE A 139 -11.26 9.31 -3.39
CA ILE A 139 -12.62 9.47 -2.88
C ILE A 139 -13.08 10.91 -3.16
N LYS A 140 -14.29 11.01 -3.69
CA LYS A 140 -14.95 12.28 -4.00
C LYS A 140 -16.24 12.43 -3.19
N VAL A 141 -16.76 13.66 -3.11
CA VAL A 141 -17.99 13.98 -2.37
C VAL A 141 -19.16 13.12 -2.85
N GLU A 142 -19.23 12.85 -4.15
CA GLU A 142 -20.26 12.02 -4.78
C GLU A 142 -20.23 10.58 -4.22
N HIS A 143 -19.04 10.02 -4.00
CA HIS A 143 -18.86 8.70 -3.39
C HIS A 143 -19.35 8.68 -1.93
N VAL A 144 -19.07 9.75 -1.18
CA VAL A 144 -19.58 9.89 0.19
C VAL A 144 -21.11 9.92 0.17
N ASN A 145 -21.71 10.69 -0.73
CA ASN A 145 -23.17 10.79 -0.85
C ASN A 145 -23.85 9.46 -1.16
N ILE A 146 -23.35 8.71 -2.15
CA ILE A 146 -23.90 7.39 -2.50
C ILE A 146 -23.53 6.30 -1.49
N GLY A 147 -22.48 6.50 -0.68
CA GLY A 147 -22.02 5.58 0.36
C GLY A 147 -21.05 4.50 -0.10
N TRP A 148 -20.54 4.59 -1.33
CA TRP A 148 -19.56 3.63 -1.86
C TRP A 148 -18.69 4.22 -2.96
N PHE A 149 -17.56 3.56 -3.24
CA PHE A 149 -16.63 3.90 -4.31
C PHE A 149 -16.19 2.62 -5.04
N ASP A 150 -16.51 2.53 -6.33
CA ASP A 150 -16.11 1.39 -7.15
C ASP A 150 -14.69 1.56 -7.69
N LEU A 151 -13.88 0.52 -7.49
CA LEU A 151 -12.48 0.45 -7.85
C LEU A 151 -12.27 -0.62 -8.91
N TYR A 152 -11.62 -0.23 -10.00
CA TYR A 152 -11.25 -1.14 -11.08
C TYR A 152 -9.80 -1.57 -10.91
N SER A 153 -9.55 -2.87 -10.78
CA SER A 153 -8.19 -3.42 -10.76
C SER A 153 -7.71 -3.79 -12.15
N LYS A 154 -6.40 -4.08 -12.28
CA LYS A 154 -5.84 -4.66 -13.51
C LYS A 154 -6.61 -5.94 -13.85
N GLY A 155 -7.01 -6.09 -15.11
CA GLY A 155 -7.83 -7.21 -15.57
C GLY A 155 -9.34 -6.99 -15.49
N GLY A 156 -9.82 -5.78 -15.22
CA GLY A 156 -11.24 -5.42 -15.33
C GLY A 156 -12.11 -5.86 -14.16
N LYS A 157 -11.53 -6.39 -13.07
CA LYS A 157 -12.30 -6.76 -11.89
C LYS A 157 -12.76 -5.49 -11.15
N LEU A 158 -14.05 -5.47 -10.83
CA LEU A 158 -14.70 -4.43 -10.04
C LEU A 158 -14.68 -4.82 -8.56
N ARG A 159 -14.27 -3.89 -7.70
CA ARG A 159 -14.46 -4.01 -6.25
C ARG A 159 -15.14 -2.75 -5.72
N ARG A 160 -16.19 -2.94 -4.91
CA ARG A 160 -16.83 -1.86 -4.18
C ARG A 160 -16.18 -1.63 -2.83
N LEU A 161 -15.78 -0.39 -2.56
CA LEU A 161 -15.43 0.08 -1.22
C LEU A 161 -16.65 0.73 -0.59
N TYR A 162 -17.11 0.21 0.54
CA TYR A 162 -18.27 0.74 1.26
C TYR A 162 -17.85 1.78 2.30
N ILE A 163 -18.60 2.88 2.39
CA ILE A 163 -18.42 3.94 3.39
C ILE A 163 -19.51 3.74 4.46
N PRO A 164 -19.14 3.38 5.70
CA PRO A 164 -20.11 3.14 6.76
C PRO A 164 -21.05 4.32 7.00
N LYS A 165 -22.33 4.04 7.26
CA LYS A 165 -23.40 5.05 7.43
C LYS A 165 -23.02 6.19 8.38
N LEU A 166 -22.51 5.87 9.56
CA LEU A 166 -22.09 6.87 10.55
C LEU A 166 -20.94 7.77 10.05
N LEU A 167 -19.94 7.18 9.39
CA LEU A 167 -18.85 7.94 8.78
C LEU A 167 -19.38 8.86 7.68
N ARG A 168 -20.31 8.37 6.85
CA ARG A 168 -20.93 9.14 5.78
C ARG A 168 -21.67 10.37 6.34
N GLU A 169 -22.53 10.18 7.33
CA GLU A 169 -23.36 11.25 7.91
C GLU A 169 -22.49 12.39 8.47
N GLU A 170 -21.46 12.04 9.25
CA GLU A 170 -20.52 13.00 9.82
C GLU A 170 -19.65 13.67 8.74
N ALA A 171 -19.19 12.91 7.74
CA ALA A 171 -18.41 13.46 6.64
C ALA A 171 -19.24 14.43 5.79
N GLN A 172 -20.52 14.14 5.54
CA GLN A 172 -21.43 15.03 4.83
C GLN A 172 -21.64 16.35 5.58
N ALA A 173 -21.85 16.28 6.90
CA ALA A 173 -21.98 17.48 7.74
C ALA A 173 -20.71 18.35 7.68
N TRP A 174 -19.53 17.72 7.78
CA TRP A 174 -18.26 18.41 7.64
C TRP A 174 -18.05 19.02 6.25
N LEU A 175 -18.28 18.26 5.19
CA LEU A 175 -18.14 18.74 3.81
C LEU A 175 -19.06 19.94 3.54
N LYS A 176 -20.29 19.91 4.06
CA LYS A 176 -21.21 21.06 4.01
C LYS A 176 -20.68 22.27 4.78
N SER A 177 -20.08 22.07 5.96
CA SER A 177 -19.53 23.16 6.78
C SER A 177 -18.37 23.92 6.11
N ILE A 178 -17.69 23.28 5.14
CA ILE A 178 -16.60 23.88 4.35
C ILE A 178 -17.02 24.20 2.90
N ASP A 179 -18.33 24.21 2.64
CA ASP A 179 -18.94 24.47 1.32
C ASP A 179 -18.38 23.60 0.17
N ARG A 180 -18.03 22.34 0.48
CA ARG A 180 -17.51 21.38 -0.49
C ARG A 180 -18.61 20.43 -0.95
N THR A 181 -19.17 20.71 -2.12
CA THR A 181 -20.30 19.97 -2.69
C THR A 181 -19.92 18.96 -3.77
N PHE A 182 -18.75 19.09 -4.39
CA PHE A 182 -18.26 18.18 -5.45
C PHE A 182 -16.74 17.99 -5.42
N GLY A 183 -16.24 17.00 -6.16
CA GLY A 183 -14.80 16.79 -6.33
C GLY A 183 -14.14 16.00 -5.19
N TYR A 184 -12.80 16.00 -5.16
CA TYR A 184 -12.03 15.18 -4.21
C TYR A 184 -12.26 15.61 -2.75
N VAL A 185 -12.43 14.63 -1.86
CA VAL A 185 -12.66 14.87 -0.43
C VAL A 185 -11.43 15.46 0.25
N PHE A 186 -10.24 14.92 -0.06
CA PHE A 186 -8.98 15.27 0.59
C PHE A 186 -8.06 16.02 -0.37
N LEU A 187 -7.74 17.26 -0.02
CA LEU A 187 -6.97 18.17 -0.87
C LEU A 187 -5.64 18.53 -0.20
N ASN A 188 -4.69 19.00 -1.00
CA ASN A 188 -3.48 19.65 -0.51
C ASN A 188 -3.79 21.13 -0.21
N ARG A 189 -2.80 21.85 0.36
CA ARG A 189 -2.91 23.28 0.65
C ARG A 189 -3.15 24.18 -0.57
N PHE A 190 -2.97 23.66 -1.79
CA PHE A 190 -3.20 24.37 -3.05
C PHE A 190 -4.58 24.05 -3.65
N GLY A 191 -5.42 23.26 -2.96
CA GLY A 191 -6.75 22.87 -3.44
C GLY A 191 -6.73 21.71 -4.45
N GLU A 192 -5.58 21.08 -4.68
CA GLU A 192 -5.48 19.92 -5.58
C GLU A 192 -5.55 18.61 -4.79
N ARG A 193 -5.74 17.48 -5.49
CA ARG A 193 -5.76 16.15 -4.85
C ARG A 193 -4.48 15.91 -4.03
N ILE A 194 -4.63 15.59 -2.75
CA ILE A 194 -3.48 15.27 -1.88
C ILE A 194 -2.74 14.02 -2.37
N THR A 195 -1.42 14.03 -2.26
CA THR A 195 -0.61 12.87 -2.65
C THR A 195 -0.55 11.83 -1.54
N THR A 196 -0.33 10.57 -1.91
CA THR A 196 -0.14 9.47 -0.96
C THR A 196 1.03 9.71 -0.01
N ARG A 197 2.12 10.29 -0.53
CA ARG A 197 3.27 10.72 0.26
C ARG A 197 2.91 11.85 1.22
N GLY A 198 2.12 12.83 0.78
CA GLY A 198 1.63 13.92 1.62
C GLY A 198 0.86 13.40 2.83
N ILE A 199 -0.09 12.48 2.61
CA ILE A 199 -0.82 11.81 3.70
C ILE A 199 0.14 11.10 4.65
N ALA A 200 1.03 10.25 4.13
CA ALA A 200 1.93 9.46 4.96
C ALA A 200 2.87 10.33 5.81
N THR A 201 3.39 11.43 5.26
CA THR A 201 4.26 12.36 5.98
C THR A 201 3.47 13.09 7.07
N GLN A 202 2.32 13.67 6.72
CA GLN A 202 1.57 14.48 7.68
C GLN A 202 1.01 13.67 8.84
N LEU A 203 0.58 12.42 8.60
CA LEU A 203 0.18 11.51 9.67
C LEU A 203 1.30 11.27 10.68
N LYS A 204 2.56 11.15 10.22
CA LYS A 204 3.71 11.02 11.12
C LYS A 204 3.99 12.29 11.91
N THR A 205 3.80 13.46 11.30
CA THR A 205 3.93 14.75 12.00
C THR A 205 2.94 14.83 13.17
N TYR A 206 1.67 14.49 12.94
CA TYR A 206 0.68 14.47 14.02
C TYR A 206 0.96 13.37 15.05
N ALA A 207 1.43 12.20 14.62
CA ALA A 207 1.79 11.13 15.55
C ALA A 207 2.86 11.60 16.54
N ALA A 208 3.93 12.23 16.04
CA ALA A 208 4.97 12.81 16.87
C ALA A 208 4.42 13.90 17.80
N LYS A 209 3.54 14.78 17.29
CA LYS A 209 2.88 15.83 18.08
C LYS A 209 2.11 15.27 19.27
N TYR A 210 1.37 14.18 19.09
CA TYR A 210 0.52 13.59 20.12
C TYR A 210 1.20 12.49 20.95
N GLY A 211 2.51 12.31 20.81
CA GLY A 211 3.27 11.31 21.57
C GLY A 211 3.01 9.86 21.15
N ILE A 212 2.48 9.63 19.95
CA ILE A 212 2.23 8.29 19.40
C ILE A 212 3.41 7.88 18.53
N SER A 213 3.84 6.62 18.64
CA SER A 213 4.95 6.10 17.83
C SER A 213 4.72 6.29 16.33
N THR A 214 5.59 7.05 15.67
CA THR A 214 5.55 7.29 14.21
C THR A 214 5.74 6.01 13.39
N LYS A 215 6.25 4.94 14.03
CA LYS A 215 6.37 3.62 13.40
C LYS A 215 5.00 2.99 13.16
N VAL A 216 4.01 3.26 14.01
CA VAL A 216 2.66 2.66 13.90
C VAL A 216 1.63 3.56 13.23
N VAL A 217 1.92 4.85 13.03
CA VAL A 217 0.98 5.79 12.41
C VAL A 217 1.32 6.01 10.93
N TYR A 218 0.73 5.17 10.09
CA TYR A 218 0.84 5.25 8.63
C TYR A 218 -0.35 4.55 7.97
N PRO A 219 -0.69 4.83 6.70
CA PRO A 219 -1.94 4.36 6.10
C PRO A 219 -2.18 2.84 6.15
N HIS A 220 -1.13 2.03 5.94
CA HIS A 220 -1.29 0.58 5.98
C HIS A 220 -1.54 0.05 7.40
N SER A 221 -1.04 0.71 8.44
CA SER A 221 -1.34 0.36 9.83
C SER A 221 -2.83 0.54 10.15
N PHE A 222 -3.45 1.64 9.70
CA PHE A 222 -4.90 1.83 9.84
C PHE A 222 -5.71 0.79 9.07
N ARG A 223 -5.26 0.42 7.86
CA ARG A 223 -5.87 -0.67 7.10
C ARG A 223 -5.74 -2.03 7.81
N HIS A 224 -4.60 -2.29 8.46
CA HIS A 224 -4.44 -3.50 9.28
C HIS A 224 -5.35 -3.47 10.51
N ARG A 225 -5.54 -2.30 11.14
CA ARG A 225 -6.49 -2.09 12.23
C ARG A 225 -7.93 -2.38 11.78
N TYR A 226 -8.34 -1.91 10.60
CA TYR A 226 -9.64 -2.26 10.00
C TYR A 226 -9.83 -3.78 9.90
N ALA A 227 -8.84 -4.48 9.32
CA ALA A 227 -8.89 -5.93 9.14
C ALA A 227 -8.99 -6.70 10.46
N LYS A 228 -8.18 -6.32 11.47
CA LYS A 228 -8.26 -6.91 12.81
C LYS A 228 -9.63 -6.69 13.45
N ASN A 229 -10.10 -5.44 13.48
CA ASN A 229 -11.40 -5.10 14.06
C ASN A 229 -12.56 -5.81 13.34
N PHE A 230 -12.45 -6.02 12.02
CA PHE A 230 -13.44 -6.77 11.26
C PHE A 230 -13.48 -8.23 11.71
N LEU A 231 -12.33 -8.93 11.73
CA LEU A 231 -12.26 -10.35 12.11
C LEU A 231 -12.61 -10.60 13.58
N GLU A 232 -12.26 -9.66 14.47
CA GLU A 232 -12.66 -9.70 15.89
C GLU A 232 -14.18 -9.66 16.06
N LYS A 233 -14.89 -8.92 15.20
CA LYS A 233 -16.37 -8.79 15.25
C LYS A 233 -17.11 -9.79 14.37
N PHE A 234 -16.50 -10.17 13.26
CA PHE A 234 -17.08 -11.00 12.22
C PHE A 234 -15.97 -11.81 11.55
N ASN A 235 -15.81 -13.05 12.00
CA ASN A 235 -14.70 -13.93 11.64
C ASN A 235 -14.85 -14.56 10.24
N ASP A 236 -15.05 -13.72 9.22
CA ASP A 236 -15.11 -14.12 7.81
C ASP A 236 -13.93 -13.53 7.02
N ILE A 237 -12.90 -14.36 6.84
CA ILE A 237 -11.70 -13.98 6.10
C ILE A 237 -11.96 -13.81 4.60
N SER A 238 -12.90 -14.56 4.03
CA SER A 238 -13.21 -14.52 2.60
C SER A 238 -13.86 -13.18 2.25
N LEU A 239 -14.89 -12.81 3.00
CA LEU A 239 -15.54 -11.51 2.85
C LEU A 239 -14.55 -10.37 3.10
N LEU A 240 -13.69 -10.47 4.13
CA LEU A 240 -12.66 -9.47 4.36
C LEU A 240 -11.69 -9.35 3.17
N ALA A 241 -11.28 -10.46 2.57
CA ALA A 241 -10.39 -10.46 1.40
C ALA A 241 -11.02 -9.73 0.22
N ASP A 242 -12.31 -9.96 -0.03
CA ASP A 242 -13.08 -9.30 -1.08
C ASP A 242 -13.22 -7.80 -0.80
N LEU A 243 -13.60 -7.42 0.42
CA LEU A 243 -13.72 -6.02 0.85
C LEU A 243 -12.38 -5.28 0.75
N MET A 244 -11.27 -5.95 1.04
CA MET A 244 -9.92 -5.40 0.93
C MET A 244 -9.38 -5.44 -0.51
N GLY A 245 -9.96 -6.22 -1.41
CA GLY A 245 -9.48 -6.39 -2.77
C GLY A 245 -8.10 -7.03 -2.80
N HIS A 246 -7.97 -8.15 -2.09
CA HIS A 246 -6.80 -9.02 -2.19
C HIS A 246 -7.05 -10.08 -3.25
N GLU A 247 -6.12 -10.25 -4.18
CA GLU A 247 -6.22 -11.28 -5.24
C GLU A 247 -6.11 -12.70 -4.69
N SER A 248 -5.56 -12.86 -3.49
CA SER A 248 -5.42 -14.14 -2.81
C SER A 248 -5.74 -14.00 -1.33
N ILE A 249 -6.52 -14.96 -0.81
CA ILE A 249 -6.83 -15.11 0.62
C ILE A 249 -5.55 -15.20 1.45
N GLU A 250 -4.45 -15.71 0.89
CA GLU A 250 -3.15 -15.79 1.58
C GLU A 250 -2.66 -14.40 2.04
N THR A 251 -2.99 -13.35 1.27
CA THR A 251 -2.65 -11.97 1.63
C THR A 251 -3.45 -11.51 2.86
N THR A 252 -4.66 -12.03 3.06
CA THR A 252 -5.53 -11.74 4.21
C THR A 252 -5.20 -12.64 5.41
N ARG A 253 -4.62 -13.83 5.18
CA ARG A 253 -4.27 -14.78 6.25
C ARG A 253 -3.35 -14.19 7.30
N ILE A 254 -2.53 -13.19 6.94
CA ILE A 254 -1.68 -12.45 7.88
C ILE A 254 -2.45 -11.85 9.07
N TYR A 255 -3.76 -11.59 8.93
CA TYR A 255 -4.60 -11.02 9.98
C TYR A 255 -5.15 -12.06 10.97
N LEU A 256 -5.24 -13.33 10.56
CA LEU A 256 -5.68 -14.42 11.42
C LEU A 256 -4.54 -15.00 12.27
N ARG A 257 -3.31 -14.51 12.08
CA ARG A 257 -2.14 -15.10 12.73
C ARG A 257 -2.19 -14.79 14.22
N ARG A 258 -2.29 -15.86 14.99
CA ARG A 258 -2.23 -15.88 16.45
C ARG A 258 -0.84 -16.35 16.89
N THR A 259 -0.42 -15.94 18.07
CA THR A 259 0.79 -16.44 18.72
C THR A 259 0.59 -17.91 19.12
N ALA A 260 1.69 -18.62 19.40
CA ALA A 260 1.61 -20.01 19.86
C ALA A 260 0.82 -20.13 21.18
N SER A 261 1.00 -19.17 22.09
CA SER A 261 0.25 -19.09 23.35
C SER A 261 -1.26 -18.89 23.11
N GLU A 262 -1.64 -17.95 22.25
CA GLU A 262 -3.05 -17.75 21.87
C GLU A 262 -3.65 -19.00 21.20
N GLN A 263 -2.86 -19.72 20.39
CA GLN A 263 -3.30 -20.99 19.79
C GLN A 263 -3.53 -22.06 20.84
N GLN A 264 -2.61 -22.22 21.79
CA GLN A 264 -2.74 -23.17 22.88
C GLN A 264 -3.97 -22.86 23.73
N GLU A 265 -4.19 -21.60 24.12
CA GLU A 265 -5.37 -21.20 24.90
C GLU A 265 -6.69 -21.55 24.19
N ILE A 266 -6.77 -21.37 22.87
CA ILE A 266 -7.95 -21.76 22.09
C ILE A 266 -8.12 -23.27 22.06
N VAL A 267 -7.02 -24.00 21.86
CA VAL A 267 -7.05 -25.47 21.85
C VAL A 267 -7.50 -25.98 23.21
N ASP A 268 -6.97 -25.45 24.31
CA ASP A 268 -7.35 -25.81 25.68
C ASP A 268 -8.81 -25.47 25.98
N GLN A 269 -9.36 -24.38 25.40
CA GLN A 269 -10.77 -24.03 25.51
C GLN A 269 -11.70 -24.95 24.71
N ILE A 270 -11.26 -25.41 23.54
CA ILE A 270 -12.09 -26.21 22.62
C ILE A 270 -12.01 -27.70 22.94
N VAL A 271 -10.80 -28.21 23.18
CA VAL A 271 -10.50 -29.63 23.41
C VAL A 271 -10.62 -29.92 24.89
N THR A 272 -11.84 -30.23 25.32
CA THR A 272 -12.18 -30.53 26.72
C THR A 272 -12.52 -32.00 26.97
N TRP A 273 -12.28 -32.87 25.98
CA TRP A 273 -12.51 -34.32 26.02
C TRP A 273 -11.22 -35.12 26.16
#